data_AF-A0A915CN29-F1
#
_entry.id   AF-A0A915CN29-F1
#
_cell.length_a   1.000
_cell.length_b   1.000
_cell.length_c   1.000
_cell.angle_alpha   90.00
_cell.angle_beta   90.00
_cell.angle_gamma   90.00
#
_symmetry.space_group_name_H-M   'P 1'
#
loop_
_entity.id
_entity.type
_entity.pdbx_description
1 polymer ?
#
loop_
_entity_poly.entity_id
_entity_poly.type
_entity_poly.pdbx_seq_one_letter_code
_entity_poly.pdbx_strand_id
1 'polypeptide(L)'
;MFGQKARQSKPVQSNESTSHRSSKLFCYLDKSNSNNYFLYWKAEASTLGVTDLGANLFEAMLDRKERKKLLKNVAESLVEAKWKSTFMNKGLKLGSISDEAMEIRYISECVQLPRIEDAEVRQARNVELLKNALEEINELSDLLKGNTSSNASKSTSSSSSSQQAGKRHHESPAVVPLADKEQSLMEKNRRKRGKATGLVFQDDEEEE
;
A
#
# COMPACT_ATOMS: atom_id res chain seq x y z
N MET A 1 40.29 38.16 -46.12
CA MET A 1 40.09 36.97 -45.27
C MET A 1 38.98 37.27 -44.29
N PHE A 2 37.93 36.46 -44.18
CA PHE A 2 37.12 36.25 -42.95
C PHE A 2 36.24 35.02 -43.17
N GLY A 3 36.50 33.93 -42.43
CA GLY A 3 35.71 32.70 -42.50
C GLY A 3 34.71 32.62 -41.35
N GLN A 4 33.42 32.58 -41.65
CA GLN A 4 32.38 32.36 -40.63
C GLN A 4 32.30 30.85 -40.30
N LYS A 5 32.59 30.48 -39.05
CA LYS A 5 32.28 29.15 -38.52
C LYS A 5 30.94 29.17 -37.80
N ALA A 6 29.92 28.59 -38.42
CA ALA A 6 28.62 28.36 -37.77
C ALA A 6 28.79 27.37 -36.61
N ARG A 7 28.39 27.78 -35.39
CA ARG A 7 28.28 26.87 -34.24
C ARG A 7 26.92 26.18 -34.26
N GLN A 8 26.90 24.86 -34.44
CA GLN A 8 25.70 24.07 -34.22
C GLN A 8 25.40 23.98 -32.72
N SER A 9 24.25 24.52 -32.30
CA SER A 9 23.70 24.32 -30.96
C SER A 9 23.08 22.93 -30.84
N LYS A 10 23.60 22.10 -29.92
CA LYS A 10 22.96 20.82 -29.57
C LYS A 10 21.66 21.10 -28.80
N PRO A 11 20.57 20.35 -29.02
CA PRO A 11 19.37 20.46 -28.21
C PRO A 11 19.66 19.96 -26.78
N VAL A 12 19.25 20.75 -25.79
CA VAL A 12 19.23 20.33 -24.39
C VAL A 12 18.12 19.29 -24.24
N GLN A 13 18.46 18.04 -23.93
CA GLN A 13 17.47 17.06 -23.54
C GLN A 13 16.87 17.47 -22.19
N SER A 14 15.60 17.88 -22.22
CA SER A 14 14.80 18.08 -21.03
C SER A 14 14.58 16.72 -20.36
N ASN A 15 15.28 16.49 -19.25
CA ASN A 15 14.99 15.37 -18.36
C ASN A 15 13.61 15.63 -17.72
N GLU A 16 12.54 15.18 -18.38
CA GLU A 16 11.22 15.13 -17.77
C GLU A 16 11.33 14.30 -16.50
N SER A 17 11.07 14.95 -15.38
CA SER A 17 11.11 14.31 -14.08
C SER A 17 10.07 13.20 -14.07
N THR A 18 10.45 12.01 -13.61
CA THR A 18 9.56 10.86 -13.40
C THR A 18 8.49 11.23 -12.38
N SER A 19 7.41 11.84 -12.88
CA SER A 19 6.28 12.30 -12.10
C SER A 19 5.73 11.11 -11.33
N HIS A 20 5.99 11.12 -10.02
CA HIS A 20 5.40 10.17 -9.10
C HIS A 20 3.91 10.49 -9.02
N ARG A 21 3.13 9.95 -9.98
CA ARG A 21 1.67 9.97 -9.96
C ARG A 21 1.22 9.23 -8.70
N SER A 22 1.05 9.97 -7.61
CA SER A 22 0.40 9.48 -6.40
C SER A 22 -1.03 9.11 -6.78
N SER A 23 -1.46 7.89 -6.44
CA SER A 23 -2.86 7.49 -6.49
C SER A 23 -3.75 8.62 -5.96
N LYS A 24 -4.76 8.99 -6.75
CA LYS A 24 -5.72 10.06 -6.42
C LYS A 24 -6.80 9.53 -5.47
N LEU A 25 -7.13 8.26 -5.63
CA LEU A 25 -8.06 7.50 -4.82
C LEU A 25 -7.29 6.40 -4.09
N PHE A 26 -7.53 6.24 -2.79
CA PHE A 26 -7.09 5.06 -2.05
C PHE A 26 -8.36 4.37 -1.56
N CYS A 27 -8.53 3.07 -1.80
CA CYS A 27 -9.72 2.35 -1.37
C CYS A 27 -9.40 0.94 -0.87
N TYR A 28 -10.18 0.45 0.08
CA TYR A 28 -10.21 -0.97 0.42
C TYR A 28 -11.60 -1.41 0.88
N LEU A 29 -11.95 -2.66 0.57
CA LEU A 29 -13.08 -3.35 1.15
C LEU A 29 -12.78 -3.69 2.62
N ASP A 30 -13.62 -3.21 3.53
CA ASP A 30 -13.69 -3.71 4.90
C ASP A 30 -14.62 -4.95 4.93
N LYS A 31 -14.12 -6.04 5.52
CA LYS A 31 -14.82 -7.33 5.64
C LYS A 31 -15.20 -7.67 7.08
N SER A 32 -15.09 -6.71 8.00
CA SER A 32 -15.47 -6.89 9.41
C SER A 32 -16.98 -6.99 9.62
N ASN A 33 -17.77 -6.39 8.74
CA ASN A 33 -19.24 -6.41 8.77
C ASN A 33 -19.81 -7.30 7.65
N SER A 34 -21.06 -7.77 7.82
CA SER A 34 -21.80 -8.53 6.80
C SER A 34 -22.05 -7.74 5.52
N ASN A 35 -22.14 -6.42 5.64
CA ASN A 35 -22.33 -5.51 4.52
C ASN A 35 -20.95 -5.11 3.97
N ASN A 36 -20.71 -5.42 2.69
CA ASN A 36 -19.44 -5.19 2.00
C ASN A 36 -19.23 -3.68 1.74
N TYR A 37 -18.65 -2.99 2.72
CA TYR A 37 -18.38 -1.55 2.65
C TYR A 37 -16.96 -1.25 2.15
N PHE A 38 -16.87 -0.36 1.17
CA PHE A 38 -15.62 0.20 0.68
C PHE A 38 -15.30 1.50 1.42
N LEU A 39 -14.20 1.51 2.17
CA LEU A 39 -13.62 2.74 2.70
C LEU A 39 -12.71 3.35 1.64
N TYR A 40 -12.81 4.66 1.42
CA TYR A 40 -11.95 5.36 0.46
C TYR A 40 -11.50 6.76 0.92
N TRP A 41 -10.41 7.21 0.31
CA TRP A 41 -9.83 8.54 0.48
C TRP A 41 -9.54 9.18 -0.88
N LYS A 42 -10.21 10.29 -1.20
CA LYS A 42 -9.92 11.15 -2.35
C LYS A 42 -8.90 12.19 -1.92
N ALA A 43 -7.63 12.00 -2.31
CA ALA A 43 -6.53 12.83 -1.83
C ALA A 43 -6.61 14.29 -2.30
N GLU A 44 -7.05 14.54 -3.53
CA GLU A 44 -7.17 15.89 -4.10
C GLU A 44 -8.31 16.69 -3.45
N ALA A 45 -9.43 16.05 -3.14
CA ALA A 45 -10.59 16.66 -2.49
C ALA A 45 -10.52 16.63 -0.94
N SER A 46 -9.45 16.07 -0.36
CA SER A 46 -9.33 15.76 1.06
C SER A 46 -10.59 15.08 1.66
N THR A 47 -11.23 14.18 0.91
CA THR A 47 -12.50 13.55 1.30
C THR A 47 -12.30 12.10 1.74
N LEU A 48 -12.71 11.78 2.97
CA LEU A 48 -12.89 10.40 3.43
C LEU A 48 -14.34 10.00 3.21
N GLY A 49 -14.57 8.81 2.68
CA GLY A 49 -15.92 8.26 2.58
C GLY A 49 -16.01 6.75 2.74
N VAL A 50 -17.23 6.30 2.96
CA VAL A 50 -17.64 4.89 2.97
C VAL A 50 -18.80 4.72 2.00
N THR A 51 -18.77 3.67 1.19
CA THR A 51 -19.86 3.31 0.29
C THR A 51 -20.10 1.81 0.24
N ASP A 52 -21.35 1.38 0.10
CA ASP A 52 -21.70 0.01 -0.32
C ASP A 52 -21.84 -0.12 -1.85
N LEU A 53 -21.52 0.95 -2.59
CA LEU A 53 -21.75 1.15 -4.03
C LEU A 53 -23.24 1.11 -4.44
N GLY A 54 -24.16 1.11 -3.47
CA GLY A 54 -25.60 1.10 -3.64
C GLY A 54 -26.25 2.33 -2.99
N ALA A 55 -27.05 2.09 -1.95
CA ALA A 55 -27.90 3.11 -1.33
C ALA A 55 -27.21 3.89 -0.19
N ASN A 56 -26.01 3.46 0.24
CA ASN A 56 -25.33 4.03 1.38
C ASN A 56 -23.99 4.65 0.96
N LEU A 57 -23.89 5.96 1.16
CA LEU A 57 -22.69 6.75 0.91
C LEU A 57 -22.58 7.77 2.04
N PHE A 58 -21.44 7.74 2.73
CA PHE A 58 -21.11 8.66 3.81
C PHE A 58 -19.81 9.37 3.45
N GLU A 59 -19.75 10.69 3.49
CA GLU A 59 -18.55 11.47 3.16
C GLU A 59 -18.32 12.58 4.18
N ALA A 60 -17.06 12.77 4.57
CA ALA A 60 -16.61 13.99 5.22
C ALA A 60 -15.31 14.49 4.57
N MET A 61 -15.21 15.81 4.40
CA MET A 61 -13.91 16.43 4.19
C MET A 61 -13.11 16.29 5.49
N LEU A 62 -11.86 15.83 5.39
CA LEU A 62 -10.91 15.79 6.51
C LEU A 62 -9.66 16.57 6.13
N ASP A 63 -9.59 17.83 6.57
CA ASP A 63 -8.41 18.65 6.36
C ASP A 63 -7.18 18.08 7.12
N ARG A 64 -6.02 18.74 6.98
CA ARG A 64 -4.79 18.27 7.67
C ARG A 64 -4.90 18.33 9.20
N LYS A 65 -5.71 19.24 9.76
CA LYS A 65 -5.93 19.41 11.20
C LYS A 65 -6.86 18.32 11.75
N GLU A 66 -7.92 17.97 11.02
CA GLU A 66 -8.84 16.88 11.33
C GLU A 66 -8.13 15.52 11.25
N ARG A 67 -7.32 15.31 10.21
CA ARG A 67 -6.46 14.11 10.10
C ARG A 67 -5.42 14.04 11.21
N LYS A 68 -4.83 15.16 11.63
CA LYS A 68 -3.95 15.23 12.83
C LYS A 68 -4.71 14.87 14.12
N LYS A 69 -5.94 15.37 14.29
CA LYS A 69 -6.80 15.07 15.44
C LYS A 69 -7.10 13.56 15.52
N LEU A 70 -7.55 12.97 14.41
CA LEU A 70 -7.89 11.55 14.33
C LEU A 70 -6.67 10.63 14.53
N LEU A 71 -5.50 11.01 14.01
CA LEU A 71 -4.28 10.19 14.15
C LEU A 71 -3.68 10.21 15.56
N LYS A 72 -3.82 11.33 16.30
CA LYS A 72 -3.29 11.59 17.66
C LYS A 72 -1.78 11.40 17.84
N ASN A 73 -1.14 12.28 18.62
CA ASN A 73 0.30 12.20 18.94
C ASN A 73 1.26 12.14 17.73
N VAL A 74 0.82 12.60 16.54
CA VAL A 74 1.64 12.69 15.32
C VAL A 74 2.15 14.12 15.15
N ALA A 75 3.46 14.26 14.96
CA ALA A 75 4.10 15.55 14.63
C ALA A 75 3.56 16.09 13.29
N GLU A 76 3.38 17.40 13.17
CA GLU A 76 2.66 18.00 12.03
C GLU A 76 3.29 17.67 10.67
N SER A 77 4.62 17.60 10.62
CA SER A 77 5.42 17.21 9.44
C SER A 77 5.16 15.77 8.99
N LEU A 78 4.67 14.89 9.86
CA LEU A 78 4.47 13.47 9.59
C LEU A 78 3.00 13.09 9.33
N VAL A 79 2.05 14.02 9.48
CA VAL A 79 0.60 13.75 9.33
C VAL A 79 0.26 13.11 7.99
N GLU A 80 0.75 13.66 6.88
CA GLU A 80 0.47 13.15 5.53
C GLU A 80 1.04 11.74 5.30
N ALA A 81 2.29 11.51 5.71
CA ALA A 81 2.95 10.21 5.58
C ALA A 81 2.25 9.14 6.44
N LYS A 82 1.89 9.48 7.68
CA LYS A 82 1.17 8.59 8.59
C LYS A 82 -0.26 8.33 8.13
N TRP A 83 -0.94 9.32 7.56
CA TRP A 83 -2.28 9.17 6.97
C TRP A 83 -2.27 8.18 5.81
N LYS A 84 -1.40 8.39 4.80
CA LYS A 84 -1.24 7.47 3.66
C LYS A 84 -0.89 6.05 4.14
N SER A 85 0.05 5.93 5.07
CA SER A 85 0.42 4.63 5.68
C SER A 85 -0.75 3.95 6.39
N THR A 86 -1.60 4.71 7.08
CA THR A 86 -2.80 4.19 7.76
C THR A 86 -3.82 3.64 6.76
N PHE A 87 -4.03 4.29 5.62
CA PHE A 87 -4.90 3.78 4.55
C PHE A 87 -4.34 2.50 3.91
N MET A 88 -3.08 2.51 3.47
CA MET A 88 -2.46 1.34 2.83
C MET A 88 -2.48 0.10 3.73
N ASN A 89 -2.29 0.29 5.04
CA ASN A 89 -2.29 -0.79 6.04
C ASN A 89 -3.70 -1.12 6.57
N LYS A 90 -4.78 -0.57 5.99
CA LYS A 90 -6.18 -0.78 6.42
C LYS A 90 -6.43 -0.50 7.90
N GLY A 91 -5.76 0.53 8.43
CA GLY A 91 -5.72 0.88 9.85
C GLY A 91 -6.95 1.62 10.37
N LEU A 92 -7.84 2.09 9.49
CA LEU A 92 -9.17 2.59 9.87
C LEU A 92 -10.17 1.44 9.91
N LYS A 93 -11.14 1.52 10.83
CA LYS A 93 -12.22 0.54 11.00
C LYS A 93 -13.58 1.23 11.00
N LEU A 94 -14.59 0.52 10.50
CA LEU A 94 -15.98 0.93 10.67
C LEU A 94 -16.38 0.78 12.14
N GLY A 95 -17.05 1.79 12.68
CA GLY A 95 -17.62 1.83 14.02
C GLY A 95 -19.13 1.62 14.00
N SER A 96 -19.86 2.42 14.77
CA SER A 96 -21.33 2.45 14.72
C SER A 96 -21.87 2.94 13.38
N ILE A 97 -22.99 2.36 12.92
CA ILE A 97 -23.70 2.75 11.70
C ILE A 97 -25.12 3.16 12.10
N SER A 98 -25.60 4.28 11.56
CA SER A 98 -26.99 4.75 11.65
C SER A 98 -27.50 5.16 10.27
N ASP A 99 -28.79 5.48 10.15
CA ASP A 99 -29.38 5.91 8.88
C ASP A 99 -28.85 7.28 8.40
N GLU A 100 -28.37 8.13 9.32
CA GLU A 100 -27.89 9.50 9.09
C GLU A 100 -26.36 9.62 9.04
N ALA A 101 -25.63 8.73 9.74
CA ALA A 101 -24.18 8.83 9.88
C ALA A 101 -23.49 7.47 10.09
N MET A 102 -22.22 7.40 9.70
CA MET A 102 -21.33 6.27 9.96
C MET A 102 -20.05 6.71 10.65
N GLU A 103 -19.67 6.00 11.70
CA GLU A 103 -18.45 6.27 12.45
C GLU A 103 -17.25 5.54 11.84
N ILE A 104 -16.11 6.23 11.72
CA ILE A 104 -14.81 5.65 11.43
C ILE A 104 -13.91 5.78 12.65
N ARG A 105 -13.23 4.69 13.03
CA ARG A 105 -12.33 4.62 14.17
C ARG A 105 -10.87 4.46 13.75
N TYR A 106 -9.98 5.18 14.43
CA TYR A 106 -8.54 4.96 14.45
C TYR A 106 -8.05 4.81 15.89
N ILE A 107 -7.68 3.60 16.28
CA ILE A 107 -7.28 3.26 17.65
C ILE A 107 -8.40 3.61 18.65
N SER A 108 -8.29 4.75 19.37
CA SER A 108 -9.29 5.27 20.32
C SER A 108 -10.11 6.43 19.78
N GLU A 109 -9.64 7.07 18.70
CA GLU A 109 -10.26 8.27 18.15
C GLU A 109 -11.29 7.89 17.09
N CYS A 110 -12.36 8.68 16.99
CA CYS A 110 -13.39 8.49 15.98
C CYS A 110 -13.68 9.77 15.21
N VAL A 111 -14.27 9.60 14.02
CA VAL A 111 -14.86 10.64 13.21
C VAL A 111 -16.19 10.16 12.66
N GLN A 112 -17.20 11.01 12.67
CA GLN A 112 -18.51 10.73 12.08
C GLN A 112 -18.52 11.22 10.63
N LEU A 113 -18.97 10.37 9.72
CA LEU A 113 -19.22 10.68 8.32
C LEU A 113 -20.74 10.82 8.14
N PRO A 114 -21.28 12.01 7.84
CA PRO A 114 -22.70 12.16 7.52
C PRO A 114 -23.04 11.42 6.22
N ARG A 115 -24.24 10.89 6.13
CA ARG A 115 -24.79 10.30 4.91
C ARG A 115 -25.11 11.42 3.92
N ILE A 116 -24.78 11.19 2.66
CA ILE A 116 -25.29 12.03 1.57
C ILE A 116 -26.77 11.70 1.38
N GLU A 117 -27.67 12.62 1.72
CA GLU A 117 -29.14 12.38 1.69
C GLU A 117 -29.67 12.15 0.27
N ASP A 118 -29.22 12.98 -0.68
CA ASP A 118 -29.65 13.00 -2.07
C ASP A 118 -29.22 11.72 -2.83
N ALA A 119 -30.21 10.98 -3.35
CA ALA A 119 -29.99 9.71 -4.04
C ALA A 119 -29.28 9.86 -5.39
N GLU A 120 -29.53 10.93 -6.14
CA GLU A 120 -28.89 11.18 -7.43
C GLU A 120 -27.42 11.57 -7.22
N VAL A 121 -27.13 12.39 -6.21
CA VAL A 121 -25.75 12.72 -5.80
C VAL A 121 -25.02 11.46 -5.33
N ARG A 122 -25.64 10.59 -4.53
CA ARG A 122 -25.06 9.29 -4.15
C ARG A 122 -24.70 8.44 -5.38
N GLN A 123 -25.62 8.31 -6.32
CA GLN A 123 -25.40 7.52 -7.54
C GLN A 123 -24.27 8.11 -8.39
N ALA A 124 -24.26 9.43 -8.61
CA ALA A 124 -23.22 10.12 -9.36
C ALA A 124 -21.83 9.93 -8.70
N ARG A 125 -21.75 10.04 -7.37
CA ARG A 125 -20.51 9.79 -6.61
C ARG A 125 -20.03 8.35 -6.69
N ASN A 126 -20.93 7.36 -6.62
CA ASN A 126 -20.56 5.96 -6.77
C ASN A 126 -20.05 5.65 -8.19
N VAL A 127 -20.65 6.24 -9.22
CA VAL A 127 -20.16 6.13 -10.61
C VAL A 127 -18.79 6.81 -10.78
N GLU A 128 -18.58 7.99 -10.18
CA GLU A 128 -17.29 8.69 -10.16
C GLU A 128 -16.20 7.82 -9.52
N LEU A 129 -16.48 7.20 -8.36
CA LEU A 129 -15.56 6.30 -7.66
C LEU A 129 -15.19 5.08 -8.50
N LEU A 130 -16.17 4.42 -9.12
CA LEU A 130 -15.95 3.27 -10.00
C LEU A 130 -15.11 3.65 -11.23
N LYS A 131 -15.40 4.80 -11.85
CA LYS A 131 -14.61 5.30 -12.98
C LYS A 131 -13.16 5.53 -12.59
N ASN A 132 -12.91 6.25 -11.49
CA ASN A 132 -11.56 6.53 -11.01
C ASN A 132 -10.79 5.24 -10.67
N ALA A 133 -11.46 4.24 -10.06
CA ALA A 133 -10.85 2.95 -9.76
C ALA A 133 -10.50 2.15 -11.04
N LEU A 134 -11.35 2.19 -12.07
CA LEU A 134 -11.07 1.55 -13.36
C LEU A 134 -9.92 2.23 -14.11
N GLU A 135 -9.85 3.56 -14.09
CA GLU A 135 -8.74 4.33 -14.65
C GLU A 135 -7.41 3.95 -13.95
N GLU A 136 -7.38 3.89 -12.62
CA GLU A 136 -6.18 3.49 -11.87
C GLU A 136 -5.78 2.02 -12.11
N ILE A 137 -6.74 1.10 -12.25
CA ILE A 137 -6.47 -0.30 -12.64
C ILE A 137 -5.84 -0.38 -14.04
N ASN A 138 -6.34 0.41 -14.99
CA ASN A 138 -5.78 0.44 -16.35
C ASN A 138 -4.35 1.01 -16.37
N GLU A 139 -4.09 2.12 -15.67
CA GLU A 139 -2.74 2.68 -15.52
C GLU A 139 -1.77 1.66 -14.90
N LEU A 140 -2.18 0.96 -13.83
CA LEU A 140 -1.38 -0.10 -13.20
C LEU A 140 -1.13 -1.29 -14.14
N SER A 141 -2.13 -1.69 -14.92
CA SER A 141 -2.01 -2.73 -15.96
C SER A 141 -0.93 -2.36 -16.99
N ASP A 142 -0.92 -1.11 -17.44
CA ASP A 142 -0.04 -0.68 -18.52
C ASP A 142 1.39 -0.45 -18.04
N LEU A 143 1.59 -0.03 -16.79
CA LEU A 143 2.89 -0.04 -16.12
C LEU A 143 3.47 -1.46 -16.00
N LEU A 144 2.64 -2.45 -15.63
CA LEU A 144 3.05 -3.85 -15.55
C LEU A 144 3.45 -4.41 -16.92
N LYS A 145 2.70 -4.08 -17.98
CA LYS A 145 3.02 -4.48 -19.37
C LYS A 145 4.31 -3.80 -19.85
N GLY A 146 4.43 -2.48 -19.67
CA GLY A 146 5.60 -1.70 -20.09
C GLY A 146 6.92 -2.23 -19.54
N ASN A 147 6.91 -2.64 -18.26
CA ASN A 147 8.10 -3.21 -17.59
C ASN A 147 8.51 -4.60 -18.11
N THR A 148 7.65 -5.32 -18.84
CA THR A 148 8.01 -6.62 -19.45
C THR A 148 8.61 -6.48 -20.85
N SER A 149 8.29 -5.42 -21.59
CA SER A 149 8.75 -5.22 -22.98
C SER A 149 10.17 -4.63 -23.08
N SER A 150 10.62 -3.85 -22.10
CA SER A 150 11.87 -3.06 -22.20
C SER A 150 13.18 -3.83 -21.96
N ASN A 151 13.13 -5.06 -21.43
CA ASN A 151 14.33 -5.87 -21.16
C ASN A 151 14.67 -6.92 -22.24
N ALA A 152 13.81 -7.10 -23.25
CA ALA A 152 13.98 -8.15 -24.27
C ALA A 152 14.74 -7.71 -25.54
N SER A 153 15.26 -6.48 -25.60
CA SER A 153 15.79 -5.90 -26.84
C SER A 153 17.11 -5.13 -26.66
N LYS A 154 18.12 -5.79 -26.07
CA LYS A 154 19.49 -5.26 -26.02
C LYS A 154 20.59 -6.35 -26.03
N SER A 155 20.58 -7.19 -27.06
CA SER A 155 21.75 -7.99 -27.47
C SER A 155 22.12 -7.67 -28.92
N THR A 156 23.07 -6.76 -29.09
CA THR A 156 23.58 -6.28 -30.38
C THR A 156 24.42 -7.33 -31.11
N SER A 157 23.96 -7.70 -32.31
CA SER A 157 24.72 -7.86 -33.56
C SER A 157 26.20 -8.33 -33.53
N SER A 158 26.41 -9.48 -34.19
CA SER A 158 27.45 -9.76 -35.21
C SER A 158 28.95 -9.66 -34.90
N SER A 159 29.65 -10.80 -35.02
CA SER A 159 30.89 -10.92 -35.81
C SER A 159 31.22 -12.39 -36.15
N SER A 160 32.02 -12.61 -37.19
CA SER A 160 32.19 -13.89 -37.92
C SER A 160 33.49 -14.67 -37.62
N SER A 161 33.51 -15.92 -38.12
CA SER A 161 34.66 -16.73 -38.58
C SER A 161 35.59 -17.47 -37.60
N SER A 162 35.49 -18.81 -37.68
CA SER A 162 36.58 -19.77 -38.05
C SER A 162 37.69 -20.21 -37.08
N GLN A 163 37.82 -21.54 -36.98
CA GLN A 163 39.01 -22.35 -36.57
C GLN A 163 39.43 -22.26 -35.07
N GLN A 164 40.00 -23.28 -34.41
CA GLN A 164 40.39 -24.64 -34.81
C GLN A 164 40.39 -25.62 -33.60
N ALA A 165 40.50 -26.92 -33.91
CA ALA A 165 40.44 -28.11 -33.05
C ALA A 165 41.35 -28.22 -31.80
N GLY A 166 40.90 -29.00 -30.80
CA GLY A 166 41.72 -29.53 -29.69
C GLY A 166 41.03 -30.65 -28.89
N LYS A 167 41.46 -31.91 -29.04
CA LYS A 167 40.89 -33.11 -28.36
C LYS A 167 41.56 -33.41 -27.01
N ARG A 168 40.79 -33.99 -26.08
CA ARG A 168 41.05 -35.18 -25.20
C ARG A 168 39.85 -35.32 -24.22
N HIS A 169 39.07 -36.40 -24.21
CA HIS A 169 39.21 -37.61 -23.35
C HIS A 169 39.73 -37.27 -21.94
N HIS A 170 39.13 -37.58 -20.78
CA HIS A 170 38.13 -38.59 -20.34
C HIS A 170 37.49 -38.10 -18.99
N GLU A 171 36.44 -38.64 -18.34
CA GLU A 171 35.57 -39.83 -18.48
C GLU A 171 34.21 -39.61 -17.72
N SER A 172 33.37 -40.65 -17.58
CA SER A 172 32.18 -40.77 -16.68
C SER A 172 31.87 -42.28 -16.52
N PRO A 173 31.31 -42.82 -15.42
CA PRO A 173 29.97 -42.48 -14.87
C PRO A 173 29.85 -42.52 -13.30
N ALA A 174 29.02 -41.70 -12.62
CA ALA A 174 27.56 -41.74 -12.38
C ALA A 174 27.07 -42.51 -11.11
N VAL A 175 25.84 -42.19 -10.69
CA VAL A 175 24.93 -42.90 -9.73
C VAL A 175 24.99 -42.52 -8.23
N VAL A 176 23.81 -42.14 -7.72
CA VAL A 176 23.35 -41.89 -6.31
C VAL A 176 22.27 -42.96 -5.99
N PRO A 177 21.52 -42.99 -4.85
CA PRO A 177 21.77 -42.70 -3.43
C PRO A 177 21.43 -43.95 -2.52
N LEU A 178 21.50 -43.88 -1.17
CA LEU A 178 20.38 -44.18 -0.23
C LEU A 178 20.72 -44.19 1.30
N ALA A 179 19.70 -43.87 2.09
CA ALA A 179 19.28 -44.42 3.41
C ALA A 179 20.07 -44.15 4.72
N ASP A 180 19.43 -43.34 5.56
CA ASP A 180 19.00 -43.60 6.95
C ASP A 180 19.97 -43.96 8.08
N LYS A 181 19.92 -43.12 9.13
CA LYS A 181 19.87 -43.57 10.53
C LYS A 181 19.15 -42.54 11.41
N GLU A 182 18.08 -42.98 12.08
CA GLU A 182 17.33 -42.21 13.09
C GLU A 182 18.00 -42.21 14.48
N GLN A 183 17.34 -41.53 15.41
CA GLN A 183 17.45 -41.58 16.87
C GLN A 183 18.58 -40.72 17.47
N SER A 184 18.24 -39.59 18.09
CA SER A 184 17.54 -39.43 19.39
C SER A 184 18.53 -39.46 20.55
N LEU A 185 18.70 -38.30 21.18
CA LEU A 185 19.01 -38.18 22.60
C LEU A 185 18.49 -36.82 23.09
N MET A 186 17.88 -36.82 24.27
CA MET A 186 17.42 -35.61 24.94
C MET A 186 18.64 -34.76 25.37
N GLU A 187 18.41 -33.50 25.76
CA GLU A 187 18.44 -33.13 27.20
C GLU A 187 18.77 -31.64 27.48
N LYS A 188 17.99 -31.05 28.42
CA LYS A 188 18.27 -29.84 29.23
C LYS A 188 18.92 -28.61 28.55
N ASN A 189 18.13 -27.52 28.51
CA ASN A 189 18.53 -26.33 29.27
C ASN A 189 17.33 -25.52 29.83
N ARG A 190 17.08 -25.69 31.14
CA ARG A 190 16.23 -24.80 31.95
C ARG A 190 17.02 -23.55 32.32
N ARG A 191 16.37 -22.37 32.32
CA ARG A 191 16.60 -21.13 33.13
C ARG A 191 16.23 -19.90 32.26
N LYS A 192 15.51 -18.86 32.72
CA LYS A 192 14.95 -18.50 34.04
C LYS A 192 13.65 -17.69 33.83
N ARG A 193 12.66 -17.87 34.71
CA ARG A 193 11.52 -16.94 34.86
C ARG A 193 12.03 -15.58 35.36
N GLY A 194 11.66 -14.49 34.69
CA GLY A 194 11.56 -13.16 35.32
C GLY A 194 10.25 -13.07 36.11
N LYS A 195 10.28 -12.54 37.34
CA LYS A 195 9.08 -12.42 38.18
C LYS A 195 8.22 -11.24 37.74
N ALA A 196 6.90 -11.44 37.69
CA ALA A 196 5.95 -10.35 37.81
C ALA A 196 5.94 -9.86 39.26
N THR A 197 6.00 -8.54 39.46
CA THR A 197 5.65 -7.90 40.73
C THR A 197 4.21 -7.43 40.62
N GLY A 198 3.28 -8.19 41.22
CA GLY A 198 1.90 -7.74 41.38
C GLY A 198 1.85 -6.60 42.40
N LEU A 199 1.18 -5.51 42.04
CA LEU A 199 0.66 -4.56 43.01
C LEU A 199 -0.65 -5.14 43.56
N VAL A 200 -0.70 -5.32 44.87
CA VAL A 200 -1.87 -5.78 45.62
C VAL A 200 -2.69 -4.56 46.00
N PHE A 201 -4.01 -4.66 45.83
CA PHE A 201 -4.94 -3.64 46.28
C PHE A 201 -4.99 -3.64 47.81
N GLN A 202 -5.06 -2.45 48.42
CA GLN A 202 -5.53 -2.30 49.79
C GLN A 202 -6.92 -1.70 49.68
N ASP A 203 -7.91 -2.47 50.12
CA ASP A 203 -9.24 -1.98 50.43
C ASP A 203 -9.16 -1.35 51.82
N ASP A 204 -9.49 -0.06 51.94
CA ASP A 204 -9.75 0.60 53.21
C ASP A 204 -11.28 0.79 53.32
N GLU A 205 -11.91 -0.01 54.19
CA GLU A 205 -13.26 0.23 54.71
C GLU A 205 -13.21 1.13 55.96
N GLU A 206 -14.37 1.63 56.41
CA GLU A 206 -14.62 2.38 57.67
C GLU A 206 -14.06 3.84 57.70
N GLU A 207 -14.74 4.85 58.25
CA GLU A 207 -16.08 4.95 58.87
C GLU A 207 -16.58 6.42 58.85
N GLU A 208 -17.91 6.61 58.98
CA GLU A 208 -18.76 7.81 59.29
C GLU A 208 -19.89 8.11 58.29
#